data_AF-A0A2H4XFX9-F1
#
_entry.id   AF-A0A2H4XFX9-F1
#
_cell.length_a   1.000
_cell.length_b   1.000
_cell.length_c   1.000
_cell.angle_alpha   90.00
_cell.angle_beta   90.00
_cell.angle_gamma   90.00
#
_symmetry.space_group_name_H-M   'P 1'
#
loop_
_entity.id
_entity.type
_entity.pdbx_description
1 polymer ?
#
loop_
_entity_poly.entity_id
_entity_poly.type
_entity_poly.pdbx_seq_one_letter_code
_entity_poly.pdbx_strand_id
1 'polypeptide(L)'
;KLIEESKNLLRLKSEMEEKVYNLTKERDESIGKLKCEEEKNCELSCRVDLLMKRMENMEVSEREASRHRMKKSFETAHHDDNKTKELVLEIERLRNRLQQLEVVEGDLMKTEDEYDQLERKFRTEQDRANILSIQLEELKNQIAKNKAIEKGEAVTQEAELRHRIRLEEGKSRDLRAEVQALKEKIHDMMNKEDQLSQLQVDYSVLQKRFIEEENKNKNMGQDVLNLTKELELSKRYSRAIRPSMNGRRMVDVPVTSTGVQTDAINNELAE
;
A
#
# COMPACT_ATOMS: atom_id res chain seq x y z
N LYS A 1 -88.50 -52.67 -150.69
CA LYS A 1 -88.90 -53.11 -149.33
C LYS A 1 -87.80 -53.96 -148.68
N LEU A 2 -87.39 -55.11 -149.24
CA LEU A 2 -86.31 -55.94 -148.67
C LEU A 2 -84.94 -55.25 -148.46
N ILE A 3 -84.50 -54.36 -149.36
CA ILE A 3 -83.19 -53.68 -149.24
C ILE A 3 -83.19 -52.65 -148.09
N GLU A 4 -84.30 -51.94 -147.90
CA GLU A 4 -84.47 -50.97 -146.81
C GLU A 4 -84.47 -51.65 -145.44
N GLU A 5 -85.10 -52.81 -145.34
CA GLU A 5 -85.13 -53.64 -144.13
C GLU A 5 -83.74 -54.22 -143.80
N SER A 6 -82.98 -54.68 -144.81
CA SER A 6 -81.61 -55.16 -144.63
C SER A 6 -80.65 -54.06 -144.14
N LYS A 7 -80.78 -52.83 -144.68
CA LYS A 7 -79.99 -51.67 -144.23
C LYS A 7 -80.32 -51.25 -142.80
N ASN A 8 -81.60 -51.31 -142.41
CA ASN A 8 -82.03 -51.06 -141.04
C ASN A 8 -81.55 -52.16 -140.06
N LEU A 9 -81.59 -53.42 -140.47
CA LEU A 9 -81.06 -54.54 -139.67
C LEU A 9 -79.56 -54.39 -139.42
N LEU A 10 -78.78 -54.04 -140.45
CA LEU A 10 -77.33 -53.86 -140.34
C LEU A 10 -76.99 -52.67 -139.40
N ARG A 11 -77.76 -51.58 -139.49
CA ARG A 11 -77.63 -50.44 -138.59
C ARG A 11 -77.94 -50.83 -137.14
N LEU A 12 -79.04 -51.54 -136.90
CA LEU A 12 -79.40 -52.01 -135.56
C LEU A 12 -78.35 -52.98 -134.99
N LYS A 13 -77.76 -53.82 -135.84
CA LYS A 13 -76.67 -54.71 -135.47
C LYS A 13 -75.43 -53.93 -135.03
N SER A 14 -75.02 -52.92 -135.82
CA SER A 14 -73.88 -52.05 -135.49
C SER A 14 -74.13 -51.24 -134.21
N GLU A 15 -75.34 -50.69 -134.04
CA GLU A 15 -75.75 -49.97 -132.83
C GLU A 15 -75.71 -50.90 -131.59
N MET A 16 -76.12 -52.17 -131.74
CA MET A 16 -76.06 -53.16 -130.66
C MET A 16 -74.63 -53.60 -130.36
N GLU A 17 -73.78 -53.79 -131.38
CA GLU A 17 -72.35 -54.10 -131.21
C GLU A 17 -71.64 -52.96 -130.47
N GLU A 18 -71.91 -51.69 -130.81
CA GLU A 18 -71.38 -50.51 -130.12
C GLU A 18 -71.88 -50.44 -128.66
N LYS A 19 -73.18 -50.71 -128.43
CA LYS A 19 -73.74 -50.72 -127.08
C LYS A 19 -73.14 -51.82 -126.20
N VAL A 20 -72.93 -53.02 -126.75
CA VAL A 20 -72.26 -54.12 -126.04
C VAL A 20 -70.81 -53.75 -125.74
N TYR A 21 -70.11 -53.13 -126.68
CA TYR A 21 -68.74 -52.65 -126.47
C TYR A 21 -68.68 -51.61 -125.34
N ASN A 22 -69.55 -50.59 -125.36
CA ASN A 22 -69.61 -49.55 -124.33
C ASN A 22 -69.97 -50.12 -122.95
N LEU A 23 -70.97 -51.00 -122.86
CA LEU A 23 -71.34 -51.68 -121.61
C LEU A 23 -70.20 -52.55 -121.07
N THR A 24 -69.46 -53.23 -121.96
CA THR A 24 -68.31 -54.05 -121.56
C THR A 24 -67.20 -53.18 -120.99
N LYS A 25 -66.90 -52.05 -121.64
CA LYS A 25 -65.92 -51.07 -121.18
C LYS A 25 -66.31 -50.45 -119.83
N GLU A 26 -67.55 -50.00 -119.67
CA GLU A 26 -68.07 -49.47 -118.39
C GLU A 26 -68.02 -50.52 -117.27
N ARG A 27 -68.31 -51.78 -117.60
CA ARG A 27 -68.19 -52.92 -116.67
C ARG A 27 -66.73 -53.11 -116.24
N ASP A 28 -65.78 -53.09 -117.17
CA ASP A 28 -64.36 -53.25 -116.86
C ASP A 28 -63.80 -52.07 -116.05
N GLU A 29 -64.21 -50.83 -116.36
CA GLU A 29 -63.89 -49.64 -115.57
C GLU A 29 -64.47 -49.72 -114.14
N SER A 30 -65.70 -50.23 -114.01
CA SER A 30 -66.35 -50.42 -112.70
C SER A 30 -65.64 -51.49 -111.87
N ILE A 31 -65.21 -52.60 -112.49
CA ILE A 31 -64.41 -53.63 -111.83
C ILE A 31 -63.05 -53.07 -111.38
N GLY A 32 -62.40 -52.25 -112.21
CA GLY A 32 -61.12 -51.61 -111.84
C GLY A 32 -61.26 -50.72 -110.61
N LYS A 33 -62.31 -49.88 -110.57
CA LYS A 33 -62.61 -49.03 -109.39
C LYS A 33 -62.89 -49.86 -108.15
N LEU A 34 -63.67 -50.94 -108.28
CA LEU A 34 -63.97 -51.83 -107.16
C LEU A 34 -62.69 -52.43 -106.56
N LYS A 35 -61.78 -52.93 -107.40
CA LYS A 35 -60.49 -53.48 -106.95
C LYS A 35 -59.63 -52.43 -106.24
N CYS A 36 -59.55 -51.21 -106.78
CA CYS A 36 -58.81 -50.13 -106.12
C CYS A 36 -59.41 -49.76 -104.75
N GLU A 37 -60.73 -49.78 -104.60
CA GLU A 37 -61.38 -49.55 -103.29
C GLU A 37 -61.21 -50.74 -102.33
N GLU A 38 -61.22 -51.98 -102.83
CA GLU A 38 -60.90 -53.18 -102.03
C GLU A 38 -59.47 -53.13 -101.48
N GLU A 39 -58.49 -52.75 -102.30
CA GLU A 39 -57.08 -52.58 -101.88
C GLU A 39 -56.95 -51.48 -100.80
N LYS A 40 -57.59 -50.33 -100.99
CA LYS A 40 -57.64 -49.25 -99.98
C LYS A 40 -58.28 -49.72 -98.68
N ASN A 41 -59.36 -50.49 -98.76
CA ASN A 41 -60.03 -51.03 -97.58
C ASN A 41 -59.12 -52.01 -96.82
N CYS A 42 -58.41 -52.88 -97.53
CA CYS A 42 -57.40 -53.75 -96.92
C CYS A 42 -56.28 -52.95 -96.23
N GLU A 43 -55.75 -51.91 -96.87
CA GLU A 43 -54.72 -51.03 -96.26
C GLU A 43 -55.24 -50.34 -94.99
N LEU A 44 -56.45 -49.78 -95.05
CA LEU A 44 -57.11 -49.14 -93.91
C LEU A 44 -57.34 -50.14 -92.77
N SER A 45 -57.78 -51.35 -93.07
CA SER A 45 -57.95 -52.41 -92.07
C SER A 45 -56.62 -52.72 -91.37
N CYS A 46 -55.53 -52.91 -92.12
CA CYS A 46 -54.20 -53.12 -91.52
C CYS A 46 -53.75 -51.93 -90.67
N ARG A 47 -54.07 -50.69 -91.08
CA ARG A 47 -53.76 -49.48 -90.30
C ARG A 47 -54.57 -49.40 -89.01
N VAL A 48 -55.84 -49.77 -89.04
CA VAL A 48 -56.70 -49.86 -87.85
C VAL A 48 -56.14 -50.90 -86.88
N ASP A 49 -55.76 -52.08 -87.35
CA ASP A 49 -55.17 -53.12 -86.51
C ASP A 49 -53.87 -52.66 -85.83
N LEU A 50 -53.02 -51.91 -86.55
CA LEU A 50 -51.80 -51.33 -85.99
C LEU A 50 -52.10 -50.28 -84.91
N LEU A 51 -53.10 -49.42 -85.15
CA LEU A 51 -53.52 -48.41 -84.19
C LEU A 51 -54.16 -49.03 -82.95
N MET A 52 -54.96 -50.09 -83.09
CA MET A 52 -55.52 -50.84 -81.95
C MET A 52 -54.40 -51.42 -81.08
N LYS A 53 -53.43 -52.13 -81.68
CA LYS A 53 -52.27 -52.64 -80.93
C LYS A 53 -51.47 -51.55 -80.24
N ARG A 54 -51.28 -50.40 -80.88
CA ARG A 54 -50.60 -49.25 -80.28
C ARG A 54 -51.39 -48.70 -79.09
N MET A 55 -52.70 -48.61 -79.20
CA MET A 55 -53.59 -48.14 -78.14
C MET A 55 -53.58 -49.11 -76.95
N GLU A 56 -53.71 -50.42 -77.19
CA GLU A 56 -53.60 -51.44 -76.14
C GLU A 56 -52.27 -51.34 -75.38
N ASN A 57 -51.14 -51.20 -76.10
CA ASN A 57 -49.82 -51.03 -75.49
C ASN A 57 -49.73 -49.74 -74.64
N MET A 58 -50.29 -48.63 -75.13
CA MET A 58 -50.35 -47.38 -74.36
C MET A 58 -51.20 -47.55 -73.09
N GLU A 59 -52.36 -48.20 -73.17
CA GLU A 59 -53.20 -48.45 -72.01
C GLU A 59 -52.52 -49.38 -70.98
N VAL A 60 -51.79 -50.41 -71.43
CA VAL A 60 -51.02 -51.27 -70.53
C VAL A 60 -49.93 -50.46 -69.82
N SER A 61 -49.18 -49.65 -70.57
CA SER A 61 -48.14 -48.78 -70.01
C SER A 61 -48.72 -47.76 -69.02
N GLU A 62 -49.88 -47.17 -69.31
CA GLU A 62 -50.56 -46.24 -68.42
C GLU A 62 -51.03 -46.91 -67.13
N ARG A 63 -51.61 -48.12 -67.22
CA ARG A 63 -52.00 -48.91 -66.04
C ARG A 63 -50.79 -49.25 -65.18
N GLU A 64 -49.66 -49.63 -65.79
CA GLU A 64 -48.41 -49.92 -65.08
C GLU A 64 -47.82 -48.68 -64.41
N ALA A 65 -47.76 -47.55 -65.13
CA ALA A 65 -47.29 -46.28 -64.59
C ALA A 65 -48.17 -45.82 -63.41
N SER A 66 -49.49 -45.98 -63.52
CA SER A 66 -50.42 -45.64 -62.44
C SER A 66 -50.22 -46.52 -61.21
N ARG A 67 -50.04 -47.83 -61.40
CA ARG A 67 -49.71 -48.77 -60.31
C ARG A 67 -48.37 -48.42 -59.65
N HIS A 68 -47.35 -48.06 -60.43
CA HIS A 68 -46.04 -47.68 -59.90
C HIS A 68 -46.11 -46.37 -59.09
N ARG A 69 -46.82 -45.34 -59.58
CA ARG A 69 -47.04 -44.09 -58.83
C ARG A 69 -47.75 -44.34 -57.50
N MET A 70 -48.78 -45.19 -57.48
CA MET A 70 -49.53 -45.52 -56.27
C MET A 70 -48.66 -46.25 -55.23
N LYS A 71 -47.84 -47.22 -55.66
CA LYS A 71 -46.88 -47.91 -54.77
C LYS A 71 -45.87 -46.94 -54.16
N LYS A 72 -45.24 -46.08 -54.98
CA LYS A 72 -44.26 -45.10 -54.51
C LYS A 72 -44.86 -44.10 -53.50
N SER A 73 -46.09 -43.65 -53.74
CA SER A 73 -46.80 -42.76 -52.82
C SER A 73 -47.05 -43.43 -51.46
N PHE A 74 -47.43 -44.70 -51.47
CA PHE A 74 -47.69 -45.47 -50.24
C PHE A 74 -46.41 -45.73 -49.43
N GLU A 75 -45.32 -46.10 -50.11
CA GLU A 75 -44.00 -46.28 -49.48
C GLU A 75 -43.48 -44.98 -48.86
N THR A 76 -43.64 -43.85 -49.56
CA THR A 76 -43.21 -42.53 -49.06
C THR A 76 -44.04 -42.13 -47.83
N ALA A 77 -45.37 -42.29 -47.88
CA ALA A 77 -46.24 -42.00 -46.75
C ALA A 77 -45.93 -42.87 -45.52
N HIS A 78 -45.64 -44.16 -45.71
CA HIS A 78 -45.21 -45.04 -44.63
C HIS A 78 -43.86 -44.64 -44.03
N HIS A 79 -42.90 -44.24 -44.88
CA HIS A 79 -41.60 -43.80 -44.41
C HIS A 79 -41.72 -42.51 -43.58
N ASP A 80 -42.55 -41.56 -44.01
CA ASP A 80 -42.76 -40.31 -43.30
C ASP A 80 -43.57 -40.50 -42.00
N ASP A 81 -44.53 -41.43 -41.97
CA ASP A 81 -45.21 -41.85 -40.74
C ASP A 81 -44.24 -42.48 -39.73
N ASN A 82 -43.32 -43.33 -40.19
CA ASN A 82 -42.27 -43.90 -39.34
C ASN A 82 -41.34 -42.82 -38.76
N LYS A 83 -40.88 -41.86 -39.58
CA LYS A 83 -40.10 -40.71 -39.09
C LYS A 83 -40.87 -39.89 -38.07
N THR A 84 -42.16 -39.66 -38.31
CA THR A 84 -43.01 -38.90 -37.40
C THR A 84 -43.09 -39.58 -36.05
N LYS A 85 -43.26 -40.91 -36.02
CA LYS A 85 -43.26 -41.71 -34.79
C LYS A 85 -41.91 -41.65 -34.06
N GLU A 86 -40.80 -41.77 -34.78
CA GLU A 86 -39.46 -41.63 -34.21
C GLU A 86 -39.24 -40.25 -33.57
N LEU A 87 -39.65 -39.18 -34.26
CA LEU A 87 -39.56 -37.81 -33.75
C LEU A 87 -40.43 -37.60 -32.51
N VAL A 88 -41.63 -38.18 -32.46
CA VAL A 88 -42.49 -38.12 -31.28
C VAL A 88 -41.84 -38.80 -30.08
N LEU A 89 -41.24 -39.99 -30.27
CA LEU A 89 -40.50 -40.68 -29.22
C LEU A 89 -39.29 -39.88 -28.74
N GLU A 90 -38.57 -39.24 -29.67
CA GLU A 90 -37.41 -38.40 -29.33
C GLU A 90 -37.82 -37.14 -28.56
N ILE A 91 -38.93 -36.49 -28.94
CA ILE A 91 -39.50 -35.37 -28.17
C ILE A 91 -39.82 -35.81 -26.75
N GLU A 92 -40.45 -36.97 -26.58
CA GLU A 92 -40.79 -37.48 -25.25
C GLU A 92 -39.53 -37.83 -24.44
N ARG A 93 -38.51 -38.42 -25.07
CA ARG A 93 -37.20 -38.67 -24.44
C ARG A 93 -36.53 -37.37 -23.98
N LEU A 94 -36.58 -36.32 -24.82
CA LEU A 94 -36.01 -35.01 -24.51
C LEU A 94 -36.77 -34.31 -23.38
N ARG A 95 -38.11 -34.39 -23.36
CA ARG A 95 -38.94 -33.88 -22.25
C ARG A 95 -38.58 -34.54 -20.92
N ASN A 96 -38.48 -35.87 -20.90
CA ASN A 96 -38.08 -36.60 -19.70
C ASN A 96 -36.66 -36.21 -19.26
N ARG A 97 -35.72 -36.01 -20.21
CA ARG A 97 -34.37 -35.55 -19.88
C ARG A 97 -34.37 -34.13 -19.32
N LEU A 98 -35.19 -33.23 -19.86
CA LEU A 98 -35.32 -31.87 -19.37
C LEU A 98 -35.83 -31.85 -17.93
N GLN A 99 -36.89 -32.62 -17.62
CA GLN A 99 -37.42 -32.72 -16.27
C GLN A 99 -36.39 -33.24 -15.26
N GLN A 100 -35.55 -34.20 -15.66
CA GLN A 100 -34.44 -34.67 -14.80
C GLN A 100 -33.40 -33.58 -14.54
N LEU A 101 -33.08 -32.76 -15.55
CA LEU A 101 -32.13 -31.66 -15.40
C LEU A 101 -32.68 -30.56 -14.48
N GLU A 102 -33.97 -30.24 -14.58
CA GLU A 102 -34.63 -29.26 -13.69
C GLU A 102 -34.57 -29.71 -12.22
N VAL A 103 -34.75 -31.01 -11.94
CA VAL A 103 -34.60 -31.55 -10.58
C VAL A 103 -33.17 -31.40 -10.08
N VAL A 104 -32.18 -31.75 -10.91
CA VAL A 104 -30.76 -31.63 -10.57
C VAL A 104 -30.36 -30.16 -10.35
N GLU A 105 -30.86 -29.25 -11.17
CA GLU A 105 -30.65 -27.80 -11.01
C GLU A 105 -31.26 -27.31 -9.69
N GLY A 106 -32.47 -27.76 -9.35
CA GLY A 106 -33.11 -27.44 -8.07
C GLY A 106 -32.32 -27.95 -6.86
N ASP A 107 -31.76 -29.16 -6.92
CA ASP A 107 -30.89 -29.67 -5.85
C ASP A 107 -29.54 -28.93 -5.80
N LEU A 108 -28.99 -28.54 -6.94
CA LEU A 108 -27.77 -27.73 -7.01
C LEU A 108 -27.96 -26.36 -6.34
N MET A 109 -29.09 -25.69 -6.60
CA MET A 109 -29.41 -24.41 -5.94
C MET A 109 -29.53 -24.56 -4.42
N LYS A 110 -30.13 -25.65 -3.92
CA LYS A 110 -30.17 -25.92 -2.46
C LYS A 110 -28.76 -26.08 -1.89
N THR A 111 -27.88 -26.80 -2.59
CA THR A 111 -26.50 -26.98 -2.11
C THR A 111 -25.69 -25.68 -2.15
N GLU A 112 -26.01 -24.78 -3.08
CA GLU A 112 -25.41 -23.43 -3.14
C GLU A 112 -25.86 -22.60 -1.92
N ASP A 113 -27.16 -22.61 -1.60
CA ASP A 113 -27.69 -21.95 -0.39
C ASP A 113 -27.07 -22.51 0.91
N GLU A 114 -26.83 -23.83 0.97
CA GLU A 114 -26.16 -24.48 2.11
C GLU A 114 -24.69 -24.04 2.22
N TYR A 115 -24.00 -23.90 1.09
CA TYR A 115 -22.62 -23.42 1.05
C TYR A 115 -22.52 -21.97 1.56
N ASP A 116 -23.41 -21.09 1.11
CA ASP A 116 -23.48 -19.69 1.56
C ASP A 116 -23.78 -19.58 3.06
N GLN A 117 -24.62 -20.47 3.59
CA GLN A 117 -24.86 -20.55 5.03
C GLN A 117 -23.61 -21.00 5.80
N LEU A 118 -22.89 -22.00 5.27
CA LEU A 118 -21.68 -22.52 5.88
C LEU A 118 -20.56 -21.46 5.87
N GLU A 119 -20.41 -20.72 4.77
CA GLU A 119 -19.43 -19.64 4.65
C GLU A 119 -19.69 -18.52 5.66
N ARG A 120 -20.95 -18.10 5.84
CA ARG A 120 -21.33 -17.12 6.88
C ARG A 120 -21.03 -17.63 8.29
N LYS A 121 -21.33 -18.89 8.58
CA LYS A 121 -20.99 -19.52 9.88
C LYS A 121 -19.49 -19.56 10.09
N PHE A 122 -18.72 -19.93 9.07
CA PHE A 122 -17.26 -19.97 9.13
C PHE A 122 -16.68 -18.59 9.46
N ARG A 123 -17.11 -17.52 8.78
CA ARG A 123 -16.69 -16.15 9.09
C ARG A 123 -17.02 -15.76 10.53
N THR A 124 -18.23 -16.09 10.99
CA THR A 124 -18.65 -15.79 12.37
C THR A 124 -17.80 -16.55 13.40
N GLU A 125 -17.48 -17.82 13.16
CA GLU A 125 -16.62 -18.61 14.03
C GLU A 125 -15.16 -18.11 14.01
N GLN A 126 -14.67 -17.66 12.85
CA GLN A 126 -13.37 -17.01 12.75
C GLN A 126 -13.32 -15.73 13.58
N ASP A 127 -14.36 -14.89 13.52
CA ASP A 127 -14.47 -13.67 14.34
C ASP A 127 -14.51 -14.02 15.84
N ARG A 128 -15.26 -15.05 16.24
CA ARG A 128 -15.27 -15.55 17.62
C ARG A 128 -13.89 -16.02 18.08
N ALA A 129 -13.19 -16.79 17.25
CA ALA A 129 -11.85 -17.27 17.57
C ALA A 129 -10.86 -16.10 17.73
N ASN A 130 -10.97 -15.07 16.89
CA ASN A 130 -10.16 -13.85 17.00
C ASN A 130 -10.42 -13.11 18.32
N ILE A 131 -11.69 -12.93 18.70
CA ILE A 131 -12.07 -12.29 19.97
C ILE A 131 -11.51 -13.08 21.16
N LEU A 132 -11.69 -14.40 21.16
CA LEU A 132 -11.18 -15.28 22.23
C LEU A 132 -9.65 -15.23 22.32
N SER A 133 -8.94 -15.16 21.18
CA SER A 133 -7.48 -15.03 21.17
C SER A 133 -7.02 -13.72 21.80
N ILE A 134 -7.72 -12.61 21.54
CA ILE A 134 -7.41 -11.31 22.16
C ILE A 134 -7.60 -11.39 23.68
N GLN A 135 -8.73 -11.95 24.13
CA GLN A 135 -9.03 -12.13 25.55
C GLN A 135 -8.00 -13.01 26.26
N LEU A 136 -7.53 -14.08 25.60
CA LEU A 136 -6.50 -14.97 26.15
C LEU A 136 -5.18 -14.23 26.36
N GLU A 137 -4.74 -13.44 25.36
CA GLU A 137 -3.50 -12.67 25.49
C GLU A 137 -3.61 -11.59 26.57
N GLU A 138 -4.78 -10.95 26.72
CA GLU A 138 -5.03 -10.02 27.82
C GLU A 138 -4.93 -10.70 29.20
N LEU A 139 -5.59 -11.85 29.37
CA LEU A 139 -5.52 -12.63 30.61
C LEU A 139 -4.09 -13.10 30.92
N LYS A 140 -3.35 -13.54 29.92
CA LYS A 140 -1.94 -13.94 30.06
C LYS A 140 -1.08 -12.78 30.54
N ASN A 141 -1.30 -11.57 30.01
CA ASN A 141 -0.62 -10.36 30.47
C ASN A 141 -0.99 -10.00 31.91
N GLN A 142 -2.27 -10.11 32.29
CA GLN A 142 -2.70 -9.90 33.68
C GLN A 142 -2.07 -10.93 34.63
N ILE A 143 -2.01 -12.20 34.24
CA ILE A 143 -1.35 -13.26 35.02
C ILE A 143 0.14 -12.97 35.17
N ALA A 144 0.83 -12.54 34.11
CA ALA A 144 2.25 -12.19 34.18
C ALA A 144 2.51 -11.04 35.16
N LYS A 145 1.67 -10.00 35.13
CA LYS A 145 1.72 -8.88 36.09
C LYS A 145 1.49 -9.36 37.53
N ASN A 146 0.46 -10.17 37.75
CA ASN A 146 0.17 -10.72 39.08
C ASN A 146 1.30 -11.61 39.58
N LYS A 147 1.90 -12.45 38.73
CA LYS A 147 3.07 -13.26 39.08
C LYS A 147 4.28 -12.40 39.48
N ALA A 148 4.53 -11.30 38.79
CA ALA A 148 5.61 -10.38 39.17
C ALA A 148 5.35 -9.71 40.53
N ILE A 149 4.08 -9.45 40.85
CA ILE A 149 3.65 -8.94 42.16
C ILE A 149 3.81 -10.01 43.24
N GLU A 150 3.32 -11.23 43.02
CA GLU A 150 3.39 -12.36 43.97
C GLU A 150 4.84 -12.79 44.26
N LYS A 151 5.69 -12.80 43.23
CA LYS A 151 7.13 -13.06 43.39
C LYS A 151 7.87 -11.92 44.09
N GLY A 152 7.19 -10.81 44.36
CA GLY A 152 7.79 -9.62 44.94
C GLY A 152 8.80 -8.94 44.02
N GLU A 153 8.87 -9.26 42.72
CA GLU A 153 9.79 -8.63 41.76
C GLU A 153 9.47 -7.13 41.62
N ALA A 154 8.17 -6.78 41.58
CA ALA A 154 7.72 -5.38 41.59
C ALA A 154 8.08 -4.65 42.89
N VAL A 155 7.92 -5.32 44.04
CA VAL A 155 8.29 -4.77 45.36
C VAL A 155 9.81 -4.65 45.51
N THR A 156 10.56 -5.57 44.92
CA THR A 156 12.03 -5.58 44.92
C THR A 156 12.58 -4.42 44.09
N GLN A 157 12.02 -4.18 42.88
CA GLN A 157 12.35 -2.98 42.09
C GLN A 157 12.03 -1.68 42.85
N GLU A 158 10.89 -1.60 43.53
CA GLU A 158 10.55 -0.43 44.34
C GLU A 158 11.55 -0.23 45.50
N ALA A 159 11.94 -1.31 46.18
CA ALA A 159 12.90 -1.27 47.28
C ALA A 159 14.29 -0.81 46.81
N GLU A 160 14.75 -1.27 45.64
CA GLU A 160 16.00 -0.82 45.03
C GLU A 160 15.98 0.68 44.70
N LEU A 161 14.88 1.18 44.12
CA LEU A 161 14.72 2.61 43.85
C LEU A 161 14.72 3.44 45.14
N ARG A 162 14.00 2.99 46.17
CA ARG A 162 14.00 3.63 47.50
C ARG A 162 15.41 3.64 48.12
N HIS A 163 16.18 2.57 47.97
CA HIS A 163 17.57 2.54 48.45
C HIS A 163 18.46 3.55 47.70
N ARG A 164 18.32 3.63 46.38
CA ARG A 164 19.08 4.58 45.55
C ARG A 164 18.76 6.03 45.91
N ILE A 165 17.49 6.35 46.15
CA ILE A 165 17.06 7.68 46.63
C ILE A 165 17.73 8.03 47.96
N ARG A 166 17.70 7.12 48.96
CA ARG A 166 18.34 7.36 50.26
C ARG A 166 19.85 7.62 50.14
N LEU A 167 20.52 6.91 49.25
CA LEU A 167 21.95 7.11 49.00
C LEU A 167 22.22 8.50 48.41
N GLU A 168 21.46 8.89 47.38
CA GLU A 168 21.60 10.21 46.75
C GLU A 168 21.22 11.36 47.72
N GLU A 169 20.22 11.16 48.57
CA GLU A 169 19.90 12.12 49.64
C GLU A 169 21.05 12.29 50.64
N GLY A 170 21.75 11.19 50.99
CA GLY A 170 22.96 11.24 51.82
C GLY A 170 24.04 12.11 51.20
N LYS A 171 24.41 11.81 49.94
CA LYS A 171 25.38 12.61 49.18
C LYS A 171 24.97 14.08 49.09
N SER A 172 23.68 14.34 48.89
CA SER A 172 23.15 15.70 48.84
C SER A 172 23.25 16.43 50.18
N ARG A 173 23.09 15.74 51.32
CA ARG A 173 23.34 16.30 52.66
C ARG A 173 24.82 16.63 52.85
N ASP A 174 25.71 15.73 52.47
CA ASP A 174 27.16 15.90 52.63
C ASP A 174 27.66 17.09 51.78
N LEU A 175 27.24 17.17 50.52
CA LEU A 175 27.54 18.32 49.65
C LEU A 175 27.01 19.64 50.21
N ARG A 176 25.82 19.65 50.84
CA ARG A 176 25.32 20.87 51.51
C ARG A 176 26.19 21.28 52.69
N ALA A 177 26.66 20.33 53.48
CA ALA A 177 27.57 20.61 54.60
C ALA A 177 28.91 21.15 54.10
N GLU A 178 29.47 20.57 53.04
CA GLU A 178 30.71 21.04 52.42
C GLU A 178 30.56 22.47 51.87
N VAL A 179 29.46 22.76 51.19
CA VAL A 179 29.16 24.13 50.72
C VAL A 179 29.09 25.13 51.88
N GLN A 180 28.53 24.73 53.01
CA GLN A 180 28.46 25.59 54.20
C GLN A 180 29.86 25.84 54.80
N ALA A 181 30.67 24.79 54.95
CA ALA A 181 32.04 24.92 55.43
C ALA A 181 32.90 25.80 54.48
N LEU A 182 32.71 25.68 53.16
CA LEU A 182 33.37 26.54 52.20
C LEU A 182 32.94 28.01 52.32
N LYS A 183 31.65 28.27 52.58
CA LYS A 183 31.16 29.64 52.84
C LYS A 183 31.79 30.24 54.08
N GLU A 184 31.89 29.47 55.17
CA GLU A 184 32.55 29.91 56.41
C GLU A 184 34.03 30.22 56.15
N LYS A 185 34.73 29.34 55.43
CA LYS A 185 36.12 29.58 55.04
C LYS A 185 36.29 30.84 54.18
N ILE A 186 35.34 31.14 53.30
CA ILE A 186 35.34 32.39 52.51
C ILE A 186 35.20 33.59 53.44
N HIS A 187 34.26 33.59 54.37
CA HIS A 187 34.12 34.70 55.34
C HIS A 187 35.39 34.88 56.19
N ASP A 188 36.05 33.81 56.60
CA ASP A 188 37.33 33.89 57.32
C ASP A 188 38.44 34.50 56.47
N MET A 189 38.51 34.14 55.18
CA MET A 189 39.48 34.75 54.26
C MET A 189 39.18 36.23 54.02
N MET A 190 37.90 36.60 53.88
CA MET A 190 37.50 38.02 53.76
C MET A 190 37.93 38.81 55.00
N ASN A 191 37.69 38.28 56.21
CA ASN A 191 38.13 38.93 57.45
C ASN A 191 39.66 39.11 57.51
N LYS A 192 40.42 38.11 57.04
CA LYS A 192 41.89 38.22 56.95
C LYS A 192 42.34 39.23 55.91
N GLU A 193 41.63 39.35 54.79
CA GLU A 193 41.90 40.35 53.75
C GLU A 193 41.63 41.78 54.26
N ASP A 194 40.56 41.98 55.03
CA ASP A 194 40.28 43.26 55.69
C ASP A 194 41.37 43.63 56.70
N GLN A 195 41.83 42.67 57.52
CA GLN A 195 42.93 42.87 58.46
C GLN A 195 44.24 43.21 57.74
N LEU A 196 44.54 42.52 56.64
CA LEU A 196 45.72 42.79 55.82
C LEU A 196 45.66 44.20 55.22
N SER A 197 44.49 44.61 54.73
CA SER A 197 44.25 45.94 54.19
C SER A 197 44.47 47.02 55.26
N GLN A 198 43.99 46.80 56.49
CA GLN A 198 44.24 47.71 57.61
C GLN A 198 45.73 47.82 57.95
N LEU A 199 46.44 46.68 58.04
CA LEU A 199 47.89 46.67 58.29
C LEU A 199 48.69 47.39 57.20
N GLN A 200 48.25 47.31 55.94
CA GLN A 200 48.89 48.01 54.83
C GLN A 200 48.75 49.54 54.96
N VAL A 201 47.60 50.02 55.44
CA VAL A 201 47.37 51.44 55.74
C VAL A 201 48.27 51.88 56.91
N ASP A 202 48.29 51.12 58.00
CA ASP A 202 49.09 51.43 59.18
C ASP A 202 50.59 51.47 58.85
N TYR A 203 51.07 50.50 58.05
CA TYR A 203 52.44 50.47 57.54
C TYR A 203 52.76 51.74 56.74
N SER A 204 51.85 52.18 55.87
CA SER A 204 52.03 53.39 55.06
C SER A 204 52.10 54.66 55.91
N VAL A 205 51.30 54.74 56.99
CA VAL A 205 51.34 55.85 57.96
C VAL A 205 52.65 55.86 58.73
N LEU A 206 53.08 54.70 59.24
CA LEU A 206 54.33 54.57 59.98
C LEU A 206 55.53 54.92 59.10
N GLN A 207 55.53 54.50 57.83
CA GLN A 207 56.55 54.84 56.85
C GLN A 207 56.64 56.35 56.62
N LYS A 208 55.50 57.05 56.48
CA LYS A 208 55.47 58.52 56.36
C LYS A 208 56.06 59.20 57.60
N ARG A 209 55.65 58.78 58.80
CA ARG A 209 56.20 59.33 60.07
C ARG A 209 57.70 59.09 60.21
N PHE A 210 58.19 57.93 59.79
CA PHE A 210 59.61 57.62 59.81
C PHE A 210 60.40 58.59 58.91
N ILE A 211 59.92 58.87 57.69
CA ILE A 211 60.54 59.84 56.78
C ILE A 211 60.48 61.26 57.37
N GLU A 212 59.37 61.66 57.99
CA GLU A 212 59.24 62.96 58.65
C GLU A 212 60.25 63.12 59.80
N GLU A 213 60.42 62.11 60.66
CA GLU A 213 61.42 62.13 61.73
C GLU A 213 62.85 62.11 61.18
N GLU A 214 63.12 61.36 60.11
CA GLU A 214 64.42 61.40 59.44
C GLU A 214 64.73 62.83 58.94
N ASN A 215 63.76 63.51 58.35
CA ASN A 215 63.91 64.89 57.88
C ASN A 215 64.08 65.88 59.04
N LYS A 216 63.31 65.74 60.13
CA LYS A 216 63.49 66.56 61.34
C LYS A 216 64.87 66.35 61.95
N ASN A 217 65.35 65.11 62.00
CA ASN A 217 66.68 64.80 62.53
C ASN A 217 67.79 65.40 61.66
N LYS A 218 67.63 65.38 60.32
CA LYS A 218 68.53 66.09 59.39
C LYS A 218 68.55 67.60 59.63
N ASN A 219 67.37 68.23 59.79
CA ASN A 219 67.24 69.66 60.06
C ASN A 219 67.85 70.04 61.42
N MET A 220 67.53 69.27 62.48
CA MET A 220 68.11 69.47 63.81
C MET A 220 69.64 69.31 63.79
N GLY A 221 70.15 68.32 63.05
CA GLY A 221 71.58 68.15 62.83
C GLY A 221 72.22 69.39 62.17
N GLN A 222 71.51 70.00 61.20
CA GLN A 222 71.96 71.24 60.57
C GLN A 222 71.91 72.44 61.53
N ASP A 223 70.88 72.56 62.37
CA ASP A 223 70.74 73.62 63.38
C ASP A 223 71.84 73.51 64.45
N VAL A 224 72.13 72.29 64.93
CA VAL A 224 73.23 72.03 65.86
C VAL A 224 74.57 72.44 65.25
N LEU A 225 74.82 72.12 63.98
CA LEU A 225 76.02 72.57 63.26
C LEU A 225 76.11 74.09 63.18
N ASN A 226 75.00 74.78 62.89
CA ASN A 226 74.94 76.24 62.80
C ASN A 226 75.21 76.89 64.16
N LEU A 227 74.51 76.46 65.21
CA LEU A 227 74.71 76.94 66.59
C LEU A 227 76.13 76.68 67.09
N THR A 228 76.73 75.53 66.73
CA THR A 228 78.12 75.23 67.07
C THR A 228 79.09 76.24 66.43
N LYS A 229 78.86 76.60 65.17
CA LYS A 229 79.66 77.65 64.49
C LYS A 229 79.48 79.01 65.15
N GLU A 230 78.25 79.42 65.46
CA GLU A 230 77.97 80.69 66.15
C GLU A 230 78.58 80.75 67.55
N LEU A 231 78.48 79.66 68.32
CA LEU A 231 79.10 79.55 69.64
C LEU A 231 80.62 79.69 69.54
N GLU A 232 81.24 79.08 68.54
CA GLU A 232 82.68 79.20 68.29
C GLU A 232 83.08 80.63 67.91
N LEU A 233 82.28 81.31 67.07
CA LEU A 233 82.46 82.74 66.78
C LEU A 233 82.34 83.58 68.05
N SER A 234 81.30 83.37 68.86
CA SER A 234 81.07 84.08 70.13
C SER A 234 82.21 83.86 71.14
N LYS A 235 82.73 82.64 71.25
CA LYS A 235 83.94 82.33 72.06
C LYS A 235 85.15 83.12 71.58
N ARG A 236 85.37 83.23 70.27
CA ARG A 236 86.46 84.04 69.69
C ARG A 236 86.28 85.52 69.96
N TYR A 237 85.08 86.08 69.74
CA TYR A 237 84.74 87.47 70.07
C TYR A 237 84.96 87.75 71.57
N SER A 238 84.49 86.87 72.45
CA SER A 238 84.65 87.01 73.90
C SER A 238 86.12 87.02 74.35
N ARG A 239 86.97 86.20 73.70
CA ARG A 239 88.43 86.21 73.93
C ARG A 239 89.08 87.51 73.45
N ALA A 240 88.61 88.10 72.36
CA ALA A 240 89.14 89.35 71.82
C ALA A 240 88.82 90.58 72.70
N ILE A 241 87.75 90.54 73.50
CA ILE A 241 87.27 91.68 74.29
C ILE A 241 87.85 91.74 75.72
N ARG A 242 88.53 90.69 76.23
CA ARG A 242 89.20 90.73 77.56
C ARG A 242 90.73 90.90 77.45
N PRO A 243 91.31 91.98 78.00
CA PRO A 243 92.76 92.11 78.16
C PRO A 243 93.28 91.04 79.13
N SER A 244 94.21 90.21 78.66
CA SER A 244 94.84 89.13 79.42
C SER A 244 95.81 89.68 80.47
N MET A 245 95.57 89.41 81.76
CA MET A 245 96.59 89.21 82.81
C MET A 245 96.01 88.42 84.02
N ASN A 246 96.60 87.25 84.29
CA ASN A 246 96.63 86.42 85.52
C ASN A 246 95.44 86.40 86.52
N GLY A 247 94.76 85.25 86.66
CA GLY A 247 93.94 84.93 87.85
C GLY A 247 93.04 83.69 87.71
N ARG A 248 93.07 82.80 88.71
CA ARG A 248 92.38 81.48 88.82
C ARG A 248 90.85 81.43 88.56
N ARG A 249 90.38 80.18 88.32
CA ARG A 249 89.01 79.58 88.37
C ARG A 249 88.15 79.74 87.10
N MET A 250 87.39 78.73 86.67
CA MET A 250 86.37 77.93 87.39
C MET A 250 86.56 76.42 87.14
N VAL A 251 86.87 75.59 88.15
CA VAL A 251 85.94 74.76 88.95
C VAL A 251 84.90 74.03 88.09
N ASP A 252 85.17 72.75 87.82
CA ASP A 252 84.20 71.79 87.32
C ASP A 252 83.06 71.64 88.34
N VAL A 253 81.83 71.88 87.88
CA VAL A 253 80.61 71.61 88.64
C VAL A 253 80.32 70.11 88.50
N PRO A 254 80.28 69.31 89.58
CA PRO A 254 79.94 67.90 89.48
C PRO A 254 78.43 67.76 89.30
N VAL A 255 78.02 67.20 88.16
CA VAL A 255 76.63 66.83 87.88
C VAL A 255 76.31 65.53 88.62
N THR A 256 75.55 65.60 89.70
CA THR A 256 74.94 64.43 90.34
C THR A 256 73.66 64.07 89.56
N SER A 257 73.69 62.99 88.79
CA SER A 257 72.48 62.41 88.19
C SER A 257 72.10 61.15 88.96
N THR A 258 70.99 61.24 89.71
CA THR A 258 70.31 60.12 90.35
C THR A 258 69.78 59.15 89.29
N GLY A 259 70.25 57.89 89.32
CA GLY A 259 69.68 56.80 88.55
C GLY A 259 68.43 56.25 89.24
N VAL A 260 67.34 56.08 88.49
CA VAL A 260 66.14 55.34 88.90
C VAL A 260 66.13 54.03 88.11
N GLN A 261 66.40 52.92 88.79
CA GLN A 261 66.17 51.57 88.28
C GLN A 261 64.69 51.22 88.45
N THR A 262 64.07 50.73 87.38
CA THR A 262 62.82 49.95 87.46
C THR A 262 63.06 48.64 86.72
N ASP A 263 63.25 47.56 87.48
CA ASP A 263 63.15 46.19 86.96
C ASP A 263 61.67 45.82 86.83
N ALA A 264 61.28 45.19 85.72
CA ALA A 264 59.95 44.63 85.51
C ALA A 264 60.04 43.16 85.07
N ILE A 265 60.03 42.30 86.08
CA ILE A 265 59.41 40.97 86.23
C ILE A 265 59.02 40.26 84.91
N ASN A 266 59.77 39.20 84.61
CA ASN A 266 59.35 38.09 83.76
C ASN A 266 58.17 37.33 84.40
N ASN A 267 57.10 37.10 83.64
CA ASN A 267 56.13 36.05 83.91
C ASN A 267 55.97 35.20 82.64
N GLU A 268 56.67 34.06 82.62
CA GLU A 268 56.25 32.90 81.84
C GLU A 268 55.01 32.29 82.52
N LEU A 269 53.93 32.14 81.78
CA LEU A 269 52.84 31.23 82.14
C LEU A 269 52.26 30.61 80.87
N ALA A 270 52.26 29.29 80.90
CA ALA A 270 51.80 28.37 79.88
C ALA A 270 50.28 28.40 79.68
N GLU A 271 49.83 28.41 78.43
CA GLU A 271 48.98 27.41 77.76
C GLU A 271 48.82 27.74 76.27
#